data_AF-A0A2E5DCL1-F1
#
_entry.id   AF-A0A2E5DCL1-F1
#
_cell.length_a   1.000
_cell.length_b   1.000
_cell.length_c   1.000
_cell.angle_alpha   90.00
_cell.angle_beta   90.00
_cell.angle_gamma   90.00
#
_symmetry.space_group_name_H-M   'P 1'
#
loop_
_entity.id
_entity.type
_entity.pdbx_description
1 polymer ?
#
loop_
_entity_poly.entity_id
_entity_poly.type
_entity_poly.pdbx_seq_one_letter_code
_entity_poly.pdbx_strand_id
1 'polypeptide(L)'
;MNPRTPVLVGAAQVLNRLEGLEDAKEPLEMMTAAILLAEKDTGVGNVLAQAQSVRVVRGMWGYENPAKLLAERIGTVGAESIGTLIGGNQNQVVINETASAILHEGLDLAVITGAENGNSAGKARKAGVTLTETPAPGKYDRVIGAKQQPEHHEFERAQGIMRAIQIYPMYDNAIRHARGESIDQHAQRVSALWSRFNDVAQRNPNAWVQHNMTAEEIRTPSQTNRRISFPYTKFMNANMSVNMGAALIMCSAFKAKSLGIPKDRWVYPHAGVVGHDHFSASVRDNFYSSPGIRMIGRRLLELTDMTVDELDFVDLYSCFPSAVQIAAMEYGLDEKSDLTVTGGLTFGGGPLNNYVMHSVARTVELLREKQGARALITANGGNLYKHAHGIYGSEAPSHDFTVENVQDDIDALPSRQCLAKFVGNAIIESYTVMFSGDDPTVGHLACRTGDDTRTWVNTQDSDIMNAMLVEEFCGRPVHIKGPNELTVLS
;
A
#
# COMPACT_ATOMS: atom_id res chain seq x y z
N MET A 1 -31.55 8.78 -1.46
CA MET A 1 -30.65 7.82 -0.78
C MET A 1 -31.37 6.51 -0.59
N ASN A 2 -30.81 5.44 -1.14
CA ASN A 2 -31.31 4.07 -1.04
C ASN A 2 -31.21 3.57 0.42
N PRO A 3 -32.18 2.83 0.97
CA PRO A 3 -32.02 2.20 2.29
C PRO A 3 -30.82 1.24 2.37
N ARG A 4 -30.37 0.70 1.23
CA ARG A 4 -29.19 -0.17 1.08
C ARG A 4 -27.88 0.59 0.85
N THR A 5 -27.87 1.94 0.78
CA THR A 5 -26.62 2.71 0.66
C THR A 5 -25.64 2.30 1.76
N PRO A 6 -24.41 1.88 1.43
CA PRO A 6 -23.43 1.42 2.42
C PRO A 6 -22.86 2.59 3.21
N VAL A 7 -22.64 2.38 4.51
CA VAL A 7 -22.04 3.35 5.43
C VAL A 7 -21.00 2.69 6.33
N LEU A 8 -19.84 3.32 6.45
CA LEU A 8 -18.90 3.09 7.55
C LEU A 8 -19.45 3.79 8.79
N VAL A 9 -19.68 3.03 9.85
CA VAL A 9 -20.32 3.50 11.09
C VAL A 9 -19.43 3.36 12.33
N GLY A 10 -18.43 2.50 12.27
CA GLY A 10 -17.43 2.32 13.31
C GLY A 10 -16.05 2.19 12.68
N ALA A 11 -15.06 2.90 13.21
CA ALA A 11 -13.67 2.77 12.83
C ALA A 11 -12.77 2.85 14.07
N ALA A 12 -11.71 2.04 14.12
CA ALA A 12 -10.73 2.12 15.18
C ALA A 12 -9.35 1.62 14.76
N GLN A 13 -8.35 2.08 15.50
CA GLN A 13 -6.94 1.77 15.33
C GLN A 13 -6.35 1.36 16.70
N VAL A 14 -5.44 0.39 16.69
CA VAL A 14 -4.73 -0.12 17.87
C VAL A 14 -3.24 -0.13 17.58
N LEU A 15 -2.45 0.45 18.50
CA LEU A 15 -1.00 0.40 18.48
C LEU A 15 -0.50 -0.33 19.73
N ASN A 16 0.43 -1.27 19.57
CA ASN A 16 1.12 -1.93 20.68
C ASN A 16 2.61 -1.55 20.67
N ARG A 17 2.92 -0.34 21.15
CA ARG A 17 4.30 0.07 21.42
C ARG A 17 4.77 -0.64 22.70
N LEU A 18 5.58 -1.69 22.53
CA LEU A 18 6.04 -2.54 23.63
C LEU A 18 7.33 -2.04 24.30
N GLU A 19 7.36 -2.09 25.63
CA GLU A 19 8.57 -1.89 26.42
C GLU A 19 9.36 -3.21 26.40
N GLY A 20 8.80 -4.28 26.99
CA GLY A 20 9.32 -5.64 27.02
C GLY A 20 8.74 -6.56 25.93
N LEU A 21 9.17 -7.82 25.87
CA LEU A 21 8.57 -8.84 24.98
C LEU A 21 7.30 -9.46 25.59
N GLU A 22 7.15 -9.37 26.90
CA GLU A 22 5.97 -9.69 27.69
C GLU A 22 4.75 -8.84 27.34
N ASP A 23 4.95 -7.62 26.82
CA ASP A 23 3.88 -6.73 26.33
C ASP A 23 3.45 -7.03 24.88
N ALA A 24 4.09 -7.99 24.22
CA ALA A 24 3.89 -8.27 22.80
C ALA A 24 2.51 -8.89 22.55
N LYS A 25 1.62 -8.11 21.93
CA LYS A 25 0.31 -8.63 21.49
C LYS A 25 0.43 -9.37 20.17
N GLU A 26 -0.25 -10.50 20.06
CA GLU A 26 -0.38 -11.19 18.77
C GLU A 26 -1.34 -10.43 17.84
N PRO A 27 -1.26 -10.61 16.50
CA PRO A 27 -2.16 -9.89 15.59
C PRO A 27 -3.64 -10.19 15.84
N LEU A 28 -4.00 -11.40 16.27
CA LEU A 28 -5.38 -11.76 16.63
C LEU A 28 -5.92 -10.96 17.82
N GLU A 29 -5.12 -10.66 18.83
CA GLU A 29 -5.49 -9.79 19.94
C GLU A 29 -5.67 -8.33 19.49
N MET A 30 -4.79 -7.84 18.62
CA MET A 30 -4.90 -6.48 18.07
C MET A 30 -6.13 -6.33 17.17
N MET A 31 -6.47 -7.33 16.35
CA MET A 31 -7.74 -7.38 15.61
C MET A 31 -8.94 -7.39 16.56
N THR A 32 -8.93 -8.26 17.59
CA THR A 32 -10.01 -8.32 18.59
C THR A 32 -10.22 -6.96 19.27
N ALA A 33 -9.14 -6.31 19.72
CA ALA A 33 -9.19 -5.01 20.38
C ALA A 33 -9.67 -3.90 19.43
N ALA A 34 -9.24 -3.91 18.16
CA ALA A 34 -9.67 -2.92 17.18
C ALA A 34 -11.18 -3.06 16.87
N ILE A 35 -11.69 -4.28 16.73
CA ILE A 35 -13.13 -4.53 16.50
C ILE A 35 -13.98 -4.00 17.66
N LEU A 36 -13.59 -4.25 18.91
CA LEU A 36 -14.29 -3.77 20.09
C LEU A 36 -14.25 -2.23 20.21
N LEU A 37 -13.14 -1.60 19.82
CA LEU A 37 -13.05 -0.14 19.76
C LEU A 37 -13.89 0.45 18.61
N ALA A 38 -13.98 -0.24 17.48
CA ALA A 38 -14.82 0.17 16.36
C ALA A 38 -16.33 0.07 16.70
N GLU A 39 -16.74 -0.92 17.50
CA GLU A 39 -18.10 -0.96 18.06
C GLU A 39 -18.36 0.24 18.97
N LYS A 40 -17.44 0.54 19.90
CA LYS A 40 -17.53 1.70 20.78
C LYS A 40 -17.65 3.02 19.99
N ASP A 41 -16.94 3.14 18.87
CA ASP A 41 -17.00 4.30 17.98
C ASP A 41 -18.39 4.53 17.34
N THR A 42 -19.21 3.48 17.16
CA THR A 42 -20.59 3.62 16.67
C THR A 42 -21.50 4.40 17.64
N GLY A 43 -21.11 4.52 18.91
CA GLY A 43 -21.89 5.15 19.97
C GLY A 43 -23.05 4.30 20.53
N VAL A 44 -23.25 3.07 20.04
CA VAL A 44 -24.25 2.12 20.53
C VAL A 44 -23.63 0.74 20.79
N GLY A 45 -24.24 -0.07 21.64
CA GLY A 45 -23.77 -1.43 21.96
C GLY A 45 -24.50 -2.53 21.21
N ASN A 46 -23.94 -3.75 21.21
CA ASN A 46 -24.54 -4.95 20.62
C ASN A 46 -24.75 -4.86 19.10
N VAL A 47 -23.82 -4.18 18.43
CA VAL A 47 -23.71 -4.08 16.97
C VAL A 47 -23.04 -5.33 16.41
N LEU A 48 -21.96 -5.80 17.06
CA LEU A 48 -21.14 -6.91 16.57
C LEU A 48 -21.88 -8.25 16.52
N ALA A 49 -22.77 -8.50 17.48
CA ALA A 49 -23.61 -9.69 17.53
C ALA A 49 -24.61 -9.80 16.35
N GLN A 50 -24.70 -8.76 15.52
CA GLN A 50 -25.55 -8.72 14.32
C GLN A 50 -24.75 -8.69 13.01
N ALA A 51 -23.42 -8.85 13.07
CA ALA A 51 -22.56 -8.96 11.90
C ALA A 51 -22.79 -10.30 11.19
N GLN A 52 -23.02 -10.26 9.88
CA GLN A 52 -23.22 -11.45 9.05
C GLN A 52 -21.94 -11.92 8.35
N SER A 53 -20.89 -11.10 8.35
CA SER A 53 -19.61 -11.37 7.69
C SER A 53 -18.46 -10.75 8.49
N VAL A 54 -17.40 -11.53 8.74
CA VAL A 54 -16.13 -11.08 9.32
C VAL A 54 -15.03 -11.28 8.28
N ARG A 55 -14.37 -10.19 7.92
CA ARG A 55 -13.45 -10.12 6.77
C ARG A 55 -12.06 -9.73 7.25
N VAL A 56 -11.09 -10.63 7.12
CA VAL A 56 -9.71 -10.44 7.61
C VAL A 56 -8.73 -10.25 6.46
N VAL A 57 -8.03 -9.11 6.48
CA VAL A 57 -6.91 -8.85 5.57
C VAL A 57 -5.69 -9.67 6.00
N ARG A 58 -5.09 -10.41 5.05
CA ARG A 58 -3.96 -11.31 5.31
C ARG A 58 -2.75 -10.55 5.83
N GLY A 59 -2.16 -11.05 6.90
CA GLY A 59 -0.85 -10.61 7.41
C GLY A 59 0.22 -11.70 7.41
N MET A 60 1.37 -11.38 8.00
CA MET A 60 2.57 -12.22 8.09
C MET A 60 2.56 -13.11 9.34
N TRP A 61 1.55 -13.98 9.44
CA TRP A 61 1.29 -14.87 10.58
C TRP A 61 0.94 -16.30 10.15
N GLY A 62 0.90 -17.23 11.12
CA GLY A 62 0.59 -18.65 10.89
C GLY A 62 -0.90 -19.02 10.77
N TYR A 63 -1.82 -18.10 11.06
CA TYR A 63 -3.26 -18.41 11.10
C TYR A 63 -3.83 -18.94 9.76
N GLU A 64 -4.85 -19.81 9.84
CA GLU A 64 -5.56 -20.35 8.67
C GLU A 64 -6.88 -19.61 8.43
N ASN A 65 -7.76 -19.55 9.45
CA ASN A 65 -9.00 -18.77 9.45
C ASN A 65 -9.19 -17.98 10.77
N PRO A 66 -8.47 -16.86 10.96
CA PRO A 66 -8.70 -15.93 12.07
C PRO A 66 -10.08 -15.26 12.03
N ALA A 67 -10.72 -15.11 10.86
CA ALA A 67 -12.04 -14.47 10.76
C ALA A 67 -13.11 -15.24 11.53
N LYS A 68 -13.12 -16.58 11.42
CA LYS A 68 -14.02 -17.45 12.18
C LYS A 68 -13.81 -17.32 13.70
N LEU A 69 -12.55 -17.37 14.15
CA LEU A 69 -12.23 -17.24 15.57
C LEU A 69 -12.59 -15.84 16.13
N LEU A 70 -12.46 -14.79 15.32
CA LEU A 70 -12.93 -13.46 15.67
C LEU A 70 -14.46 -13.38 15.73
N ALA A 71 -15.18 -14.02 14.81
CA ALA A 71 -16.64 -14.13 14.84
C ALA A 71 -17.15 -14.81 16.11
N GLU A 72 -16.50 -15.90 16.53
CA GLU A 72 -16.75 -16.59 17.82
C GLU A 72 -16.48 -15.65 19.02
N ARG A 73 -15.34 -14.92 19.02
CA ARG A 73 -14.97 -13.98 20.10
C ARG A 73 -15.95 -12.80 20.25
N ILE A 74 -16.57 -12.33 19.17
CA ILE A 74 -17.54 -11.21 19.20
C ILE A 74 -19.01 -11.66 19.25
N GLY A 75 -19.27 -12.95 19.45
CA GLY A 75 -20.61 -13.50 19.66
C GLY A 75 -21.45 -13.67 18.41
N THR A 76 -20.87 -13.60 17.20
CA THR A 76 -21.57 -13.84 15.92
C THR A 76 -21.19 -15.20 15.33
N VAL A 77 -21.55 -16.26 16.05
CA VAL A 77 -21.31 -17.64 15.61
C VAL A 77 -22.14 -17.92 14.36
N GLY A 78 -21.46 -18.20 13.25
CA GLY A 78 -22.08 -18.46 11.94
C GLY A 78 -22.03 -17.29 10.95
N ALA A 79 -21.39 -16.16 11.30
CA ALA A 79 -21.02 -15.16 10.30
C ALA A 79 -20.07 -15.75 9.24
N GLU A 80 -20.24 -15.32 7.99
CA GLU A 80 -19.36 -15.65 6.87
C GLU A 80 -17.91 -15.25 7.20
N SER A 81 -16.97 -16.18 7.03
CA SER A 81 -15.55 -15.94 7.25
C SER A 81 -14.82 -15.69 5.93
N ILE A 82 -14.38 -14.44 5.72
CA ILE A 82 -13.64 -14.03 4.53
C ILE A 82 -12.17 -13.75 4.86
N GLY A 83 -11.28 -14.22 4.00
CA GLY A 83 -9.86 -13.88 4.00
C GLY A 83 -9.43 -13.19 2.70
N THR A 84 -8.20 -12.68 2.68
CA THR A 84 -7.54 -12.19 1.45
C THR A 84 -6.26 -12.98 1.16
N LEU A 85 -5.64 -12.74 0.00
CA LEU A 85 -4.20 -12.98 -0.18
C LEU A 85 -3.37 -11.76 0.24
N ILE A 86 -2.04 -11.83 0.10
CA ILE A 86 -1.12 -10.71 0.33
C ILE A 86 -1.25 -9.65 -0.78
N GLY A 87 -1.26 -8.38 -0.38
CA GLY A 87 -1.28 -7.19 -1.22
C GLY A 87 -1.86 -5.98 -0.47
N GLY A 88 -1.20 -4.81 -0.51
CA GLY A 88 -1.70 -3.58 0.12
C GLY A 88 -3.03 -3.07 -0.45
N ASN A 89 -3.33 -3.43 -1.70
CA ASN A 89 -4.61 -3.17 -2.37
C ASN A 89 -5.82 -3.84 -1.70
N GLN A 90 -5.59 -4.94 -0.96
CA GLN A 90 -6.67 -5.84 -0.54
C GLN A 90 -7.67 -5.19 0.42
N ASN A 91 -7.27 -4.22 1.25
CA ASN A 91 -8.21 -3.49 2.12
C ASN A 91 -9.29 -2.78 1.29
N GLN A 92 -8.90 -2.05 0.24
CA GLN A 92 -9.84 -1.32 -0.60
C GLN A 92 -10.70 -2.28 -1.43
N VAL A 93 -10.13 -3.40 -1.92
CA VAL A 93 -10.91 -4.46 -2.58
C VAL A 93 -11.97 -5.03 -1.64
N VAL A 94 -11.60 -5.39 -0.40
CA VAL A 94 -12.55 -5.90 0.61
C VAL A 94 -13.61 -4.84 0.96
N ILE A 95 -13.22 -3.56 1.09
CA ILE A 95 -14.17 -2.47 1.35
C ILE A 95 -15.15 -2.31 0.19
N ASN A 96 -14.67 -2.28 -1.06
CA ASN A 96 -15.50 -2.16 -2.26
C ASN A 96 -16.47 -3.36 -2.40
N GLU A 97 -15.99 -4.60 -2.21
CA GLU A 97 -16.84 -5.80 -2.20
C GLU A 97 -17.83 -5.81 -1.02
N THR A 98 -17.49 -5.20 0.12
CA THR A 98 -18.43 -5.09 1.25
C THR A 98 -19.53 -4.08 0.96
N ALA A 99 -19.17 -2.92 0.41
CA ALA A 99 -20.12 -1.89 -0.01
C ALA A 99 -21.06 -2.40 -1.12
N SER A 100 -20.53 -3.12 -2.13
CA SER A 100 -21.32 -3.79 -3.17
C SER A 100 -22.27 -4.84 -2.60
N ALA A 101 -21.78 -5.74 -1.75
CA ALA A 101 -22.61 -6.78 -1.15
C ALA A 101 -23.72 -6.20 -0.24
N ILE A 102 -23.45 -5.08 0.43
CA ILE A 102 -24.47 -4.35 1.21
C ILE A 102 -25.54 -3.76 0.29
N LEU A 103 -25.13 -3.16 -0.83
CA LEU A 103 -26.05 -2.52 -1.76
C LEU A 103 -26.92 -3.52 -2.54
N HIS A 104 -26.34 -4.65 -2.97
CA HIS A 104 -26.95 -5.55 -3.96
C HIS A 104 -27.21 -6.99 -3.48
N GLU A 105 -26.46 -7.52 -2.51
CA GLU A 105 -26.43 -8.96 -2.18
C GLU A 105 -27.09 -9.30 -0.83
N GLY A 106 -27.71 -8.32 -0.17
CA GLY A 106 -28.48 -8.53 1.06
C GLY A 106 -27.66 -8.48 2.36
N LEU A 107 -26.34 -8.26 2.31
CA LEU A 107 -25.50 -8.09 3.50
C LEU A 107 -25.90 -6.84 4.29
N ASP A 108 -26.33 -6.97 5.54
CA ASP A 108 -26.74 -5.84 6.37
C ASP A 108 -25.61 -5.23 7.19
N LEU A 109 -24.69 -6.05 7.69
CA LEU A 109 -23.59 -5.61 8.55
C LEU A 109 -22.38 -6.54 8.44
N ALA A 110 -21.20 -5.95 8.26
CA ALA A 110 -19.93 -6.66 8.22
C ALA A 110 -18.85 -5.96 9.04
N VAL A 111 -17.91 -6.77 9.55
CA VAL A 111 -16.71 -6.32 10.24
C VAL A 111 -15.52 -6.61 9.35
N ILE A 112 -14.69 -5.59 9.09
CA ILE A 112 -13.43 -5.72 8.33
C ILE A 112 -12.29 -5.43 9.30
N THR A 113 -11.26 -6.26 9.34
CA THR A 113 -10.11 -6.07 10.25
C THR A 113 -8.81 -6.64 9.71
N GLY A 114 -7.70 -6.22 10.28
CA GLY A 114 -6.37 -6.78 10.04
C GLY A 114 -5.37 -6.22 11.05
N ALA A 115 -4.24 -6.92 11.22
CA ALA A 115 -3.15 -6.48 12.08
C ALA A 115 -1.82 -7.13 11.70
N GLU A 116 -0.72 -6.51 12.12
CA GLU A 116 0.65 -7.02 12.07
C GLU A 116 1.38 -6.75 13.39
N ASN A 117 2.33 -7.61 13.76
CA ASN A 117 3.17 -7.49 14.95
C ASN A 117 4.69 -7.46 14.62
N GLY A 118 5.06 -6.83 13.50
CA GLY A 118 6.43 -6.80 12.98
C GLY A 118 7.48 -6.18 13.90
N ASN A 119 7.10 -5.30 14.85
CA ASN A 119 8.02 -4.84 15.90
C ASN A 119 8.32 -5.96 16.90
N SER A 120 7.28 -6.64 17.42
CA SER A 120 7.44 -7.80 18.30
C SER A 120 8.26 -8.90 17.63
N ALA A 121 7.90 -9.31 16.41
CA ALA A 121 8.61 -10.34 15.67
C ALA A 121 10.09 -9.97 15.44
N GLY A 122 10.36 -8.69 15.15
CA GLY A 122 11.72 -8.15 15.01
C GLY A 122 12.53 -8.19 16.31
N LYS A 123 11.95 -7.81 17.46
CA LYS A 123 12.61 -7.91 18.77
C LYS A 123 12.81 -9.39 19.18
N ALA A 124 11.80 -10.23 19.04
CA ALA A 124 11.83 -11.64 19.42
C ALA A 124 12.89 -12.42 18.65
N ARG A 125 12.97 -12.23 17.32
CA ARG A 125 14.04 -12.80 16.48
C ARG A 125 15.45 -12.40 16.93
N LYS A 126 15.66 -11.15 17.38
CA LYS A 126 16.96 -10.70 17.90
C LYS A 126 17.29 -11.32 19.26
N ALA A 127 16.28 -11.60 20.08
CA ALA A 127 16.42 -12.24 21.38
C ALA A 127 16.51 -13.78 21.31
N GLY A 128 16.27 -14.40 20.16
CA GLY A 128 16.18 -15.85 20.02
C GLY A 128 14.90 -16.44 20.64
N VAL A 129 13.85 -15.62 20.80
CA VAL A 129 12.57 -15.99 21.42
C VAL A 129 11.51 -16.23 20.35
N THR A 130 10.69 -17.27 20.54
CA THR A 130 9.48 -17.51 19.75
C THR A 130 8.29 -16.83 20.42
N LEU A 131 7.53 -16.04 19.67
CA LEU A 131 6.26 -15.49 20.16
C LEU A 131 5.17 -16.56 20.12
N THR A 132 4.29 -16.57 21.13
CA THR A 132 3.10 -17.42 21.13
C THR A 132 2.07 -16.87 20.14
N GLU A 133 1.53 -17.72 19.26
CA GLU A 133 0.38 -17.41 18.41
C GLU A 133 -0.79 -18.34 18.81
N THR A 134 -2.00 -17.79 18.94
CA THR A 134 -3.21 -18.58 19.15
C THR A 134 -3.55 -19.37 17.88
N PRO A 135 -3.73 -20.71 17.93
CA PRO A 135 -4.17 -21.47 16.77
C PRO A 135 -5.54 -20.99 16.28
N ALA A 136 -5.62 -20.61 15.00
CA ALA A 136 -6.86 -20.27 14.31
C ALA A 136 -7.02 -21.17 13.07
N PRO A 137 -7.31 -22.48 13.26
CA PRO A 137 -7.37 -23.47 12.18
C PRO A 137 -8.66 -23.39 11.37
N GLY A 138 -8.63 -23.98 10.18
CA GLY A 138 -9.79 -24.12 9.29
C GLY A 138 -9.67 -23.29 8.02
N LYS A 139 -10.70 -23.36 7.18
CA LYS A 139 -10.74 -22.67 5.88
C LYS A 139 -11.72 -21.51 5.95
N TYR A 140 -11.40 -20.42 5.28
CA TYR A 140 -12.37 -19.36 4.98
C TYR A 140 -13.48 -19.89 4.07
N ASP A 141 -14.68 -19.33 4.20
CA ASP A 141 -15.80 -19.60 3.29
C ASP A 141 -15.52 -19.01 1.90
N ARG A 142 -14.83 -17.85 1.86
CA ARG A 142 -14.36 -17.22 0.62
C ARG A 142 -13.00 -16.51 0.82
N VAL A 143 -12.15 -16.56 -0.20
CA VAL A 143 -10.85 -15.84 -0.22
C VAL A 143 -10.85 -14.84 -1.38
N ILE A 144 -10.78 -13.56 -1.03
CA ILE A 144 -10.66 -12.45 -1.98
C ILE A 144 -9.24 -12.43 -2.56
N GLY A 145 -9.15 -12.19 -3.88
CA GLY A 145 -7.88 -12.19 -4.61
C GLY A 145 -7.29 -13.56 -4.94
N ALA A 146 -8.03 -14.68 -4.74
CA ALA A 146 -7.52 -16.04 -4.95
C ALA A 146 -6.97 -16.37 -6.36
N LYS A 147 -7.23 -15.52 -7.37
CA LYS A 147 -6.72 -15.65 -8.76
C LYS A 147 -5.51 -14.73 -9.07
N GLN A 148 -4.90 -14.13 -8.04
CA GLN A 148 -3.76 -13.21 -8.17
C GLN A 148 -2.54 -13.87 -8.84
N GLN A 149 -1.92 -13.15 -9.79
CA GLN A 149 -0.65 -13.55 -10.40
C GLN A 149 0.55 -13.24 -9.48
N PRO A 150 1.73 -13.89 -9.69
CA PRO A 150 2.97 -13.53 -9.00
C PRO A 150 3.37 -12.07 -9.22
N GLU A 151 3.85 -11.38 -8.18
CA GLU A 151 4.23 -9.96 -8.24
C GLU A 151 5.61 -9.70 -8.89
N HIS A 152 6.22 -10.75 -9.43
CA HIS A 152 7.56 -10.76 -10.02
C HIS A 152 7.61 -11.67 -11.26
N HIS A 153 8.37 -11.28 -12.27
CA HIS A 153 8.65 -12.15 -13.42
C HIS A 153 9.58 -13.31 -13.04
N GLU A 154 9.58 -14.40 -13.80
CA GLU A 154 10.57 -15.46 -13.60
C GLU A 154 12.01 -15.01 -13.86
N PHE A 155 12.20 -14.05 -14.77
CA PHE A 155 13.52 -13.50 -15.11
C PHE A 155 14.04 -12.49 -14.06
N GLU A 156 13.14 -11.80 -13.35
CA GLU A 156 13.49 -11.06 -12.12
C GLU A 156 13.99 -12.03 -11.04
N ARG A 157 13.20 -13.08 -10.76
CA ARG A 157 13.59 -14.11 -9.78
C ARG A 157 14.91 -14.79 -10.11
N ALA A 158 15.16 -15.08 -11.39
CA ALA A 158 16.42 -15.66 -11.86
C ALA A 158 17.64 -14.76 -11.59
N GLN A 159 17.44 -13.45 -11.51
CA GLN A 159 18.47 -12.47 -11.14
C GLN A 159 18.45 -12.09 -9.64
N GLY A 160 17.70 -12.82 -8.81
CA GLY A 160 17.57 -12.57 -7.38
C GLY A 160 16.67 -11.38 -7.01
N ILE A 161 15.96 -10.79 -7.98
CA ILE A 161 15.04 -9.68 -7.78
C ILE A 161 13.69 -10.23 -7.33
N MET A 162 13.41 -10.11 -6.03
CA MET A 162 12.27 -10.77 -5.36
C MET A 162 11.63 -9.91 -4.26
N ARG A 163 12.01 -8.64 -4.13
CA ARG A 163 11.56 -7.74 -3.07
C ARG A 163 11.31 -6.35 -3.63
N ALA A 164 10.31 -5.67 -3.08
CA ALA A 164 9.96 -4.30 -3.46
C ALA A 164 11.15 -3.31 -3.34
N ILE A 165 12.04 -3.50 -2.33
CA ILE A 165 13.27 -2.70 -2.16
C ILE A 165 14.28 -2.84 -3.31
N GLN A 166 14.10 -3.80 -4.23
CA GLN A 166 14.93 -3.95 -5.43
C GLN A 166 14.27 -3.33 -6.67
N ILE A 167 12.96 -3.07 -6.65
CA ILE A 167 12.20 -2.58 -7.82
C ILE A 167 11.78 -1.10 -7.67
N TYR A 168 11.24 -0.70 -6.53
CA TYR A 168 10.79 0.69 -6.35
C TYR A 168 11.89 1.77 -6.44
N PRO A 169 13.18 1.52 -6.12
CA PRO A 169 14.25 2.47 -6.40
C PRO A 169 14.52 2.64 -7.91
N MET A 170 14.25 1.61 -8.72
CA MET A 170 14.32 1.72 -10.19
C MET A 170 13.22 2.62 -10.73
N TYR A 171 12.04 2.64 -10.11
CA TYR A 171 11.02 3.65 -10.45
C TYR A 171 11.53 5.07 -10.14
N ASP A 172 12.17 5.27 -8.98
CA ASP A 172 12.74 6.58 -8.58
C ASP A 172 13.81 7.07 -9.58
N ASN A 173 14.77 6.21 -9.92
CA ASN A 173 15.82 6.53 -10.91
C ASN A 173 15.27 6.77 -12.32
N ALA A 174 14.19 6.10 -12.71
CA ALA A 174 13.53 6.35 -13.99
C ALA A 174 12.74 7.66 -14.00
N ILE A 175 12.06 8.01 -12.90
CA ILE A 175 11.37 9.31 -12.73
C ILE A 175 12.39 10.45 -12.79
N ARG A 176 13.52 10.32 -12.09
CA ARG A 176 14.63 11.26 -12.14
C ARG A 176 15.11 11.50 -13.58
N HIS A 177 15.37 10.41 -14.30
CA HIS A 177 15.83 10.45 -15.68
C HIS A 177 14.80 11.11 -16.62
N ALA A 178 13.54 10.68 -16.56
CA ALA A 178 12.46 11.21 -17.40
C ALA A 178 12.19 12.71 -17.17
N ARG A 179 12.52 13.23 -15.98
CA ARG A 179 12.41 14.64 -15.62
C ARG A 179 13.67 15.46 -15.93
N GLY A 180 14.77 14.83 -16.36
CA GLY A 180 16.06 15.49 -16.58
C GLY A 180 16.70 16.05 -15.30
N GLU A 181 16.36 15.51 -14.12
CA GLU A 181 16.84 15.98 -12.82
C GLU A 181 18.23 15.40 -12.51
N SER A 182 19.12 16.22 -11.94
CA SER A 182 20.35 15.70 -11.33
C SER A 182 20.04 14.84 -10.10
N ILE A 183 20.96 13.95 -9.71
CA ILE A 183 20.81 13.09 -8.52
C ILE A 183 20.55 13.93 -7.26
N ASP A 184 21.26 15.05 -7.09
CA ASP A 184 21.08 15.97 -5.95
C ASP A 184 19.72 16.70 -5.99
N GLN A 185 19.33 17.25 -7.15
CA GLN A 185 18.03 17.92 -7.32
C GLN A 185 16.86 16.97 -7.00
N HIS A 186 16.95 15.74 -7.49
CA HIS A 186 15.96 14.70 -7.22
C HIS A 186 15.91 14.34 -5.73
N ALA A 187 17.06 14.04 -5.12
CA ALA A 187 17.16 13.70 -3.71
C ALA A 187 16.61 14.82 -2.81
N GLN A 188 16.83 16.09 -3.15
CA GLN A 188 16.26 17.24 -2.45
C GLN A 188 14.73 17.30 -2.61
N ARG A 189 14.19 17.18 -3.83
CA ARG A 189 12.73 17.19 -4.07
C ARG A 189 12.02 16.04 -3.35
N VAL A 190 12.52 14.81 -3.53
CA VAL A 190 11.94 13.59 -2.96
C VAL A 190 12.00 13.59 -1.44
N SER A 191 13.11 14.05 -0.85
CA SER A 191 13.20 14.18 0.61
C SER A 191 12.34 15.30 1.18
N ALA A 192 12.09 16.38 0.45
CA ALA A 192 11.12 17.40 0.84
C ALA A 192 9.67 16.88 0.83
N LEU A 193 9.30 16.07 -0.19
CA LEU A 193 8.04 15.33 -0.21
C LEU A 193 7.91 14.42 1.03
N TRP A 194 8.96 13.66 1.34
CA TRP A 194 8.93 12.74 2.47
C TRP A 194 8.94 13.44 3.84
N SER A 195 9.56 14.62 3.95
CA SER A 195 9.48 15.48 5.15
C SER A 195 8.02 15.90 5.43
N ARG A 196 7.24 16.27 4.39
CA ARG A 196 5.80 16.58 4.55
C ARG A 196 4.99 15.36 5.04
N PHE A 197 5.33 14.15 4.59
CA PHE A 197 4.71 12.93 5.10
C PHE A 197 5.02 12.73 6.61
N ASN A 198 6.21 13.10 7.07
CA ASN A 198 6.54 13.09 8.49
C ASN A 198 5.79 14.20 9.28
N ASP A 199 5.59 15.38 8.71
CA ASP A 199 4.78 16.47 9.29
C ASP A 199 3.29 16.09 9.43
N VAL A 200 2.74 15.31 8.48
CA VAL A 200 1.40 14.72 8.62
C VAL A 200 1.40 13.70 9.77
N ALA A 201 2.40 12.81 9.84
CA ALA A 201 2.48 11.83 10.93
C ALA A 201 2.46 12.50 12.31
N GLN A 202 3.12 13.65 12.50
CA GLN A 202 3.11 14.35 13.79
C GLN A 202 1.74 14.96 14.14
N ARG A 203 0.85 15.15 13.16
CA ARG A 203 -0.54 15.55 13.34
C ARG A 203 -1.51 14.36 13.48
N ASN A 204 -1.04 13.13 13.28
CA ASN A 204 -1.84 11.90 13.39
C ASN A 204 -1.61 11.23 14.75
N PRO A 205 -2.61 11.14 15.64
CA PRO A 205 -2.46 10.51 16.96
C PRO A 205 -2.09 9.01 16.88
N ASN A 206 -2.38 8.36 15.75
CA ASN A 206 -2.11 6.96 15.48
C ASN A 206 -0.81 6.71 14.69
N ALA A 207 0.03 7.73 14.45
CA ALA A 207 1.30 7.54 13.74
C ALA A 207 2.35 6.83 14.61
N TRP A 208 3.05 5.85 14.04
CA TRP A 208 4.08 5.09 14.75
C TRP A 208 5.31 5.92 15.11
N VAL A 209 5.79 6.76 14.18
CA VAL A 209 6.98 7.62 14.36
C VAL A 209 6.57 8.97 14.92
N GLN A 210 6.93 9.21 16.18
CA GLN A 210 6.53 10.39 16.97
C GLN A 210 7.67 11.42 17.14
N HIS A 211 8.41 11.70 16.07
CA HIS A 211 9.35 12.82 16.02
C HIS A 211 9.46 13.38 14.60
N ASN A 212 9.74 14.69 14.54
CA ASN A 212 10.06 15.39 13.30
C ASN A 212 11.37 14.89 12.69
N MET A 213 11.44 14.86 11.36
CA MET A 213 12.64 14.66 10.57
C MET A 213 12.66 15.66 9.43
N THR A 214 13.76 16.36 9.27
CA THR A 214 13.99 17.23 8.11
C THR A 214 14.24 16.41 6.85
N ALA A 215 14.00 17.03 5.69
CA ALA A 215 14.39 16.48 4.39
C ALA A 215 15.88 16.07 4.34
N GLU A 216 16.76 16.80 5.01
CA GLU A 216 18.19 16.48 5.06
C GLU A 216 18.49 15.22 5.87
N GLU A 217 17.89 15.06 7.05
CA GLU A 217 18.02 13.84 7.85
C GLU A 217 17.45 12.60 7.14
N ILE A 218 16.38 12.77 6.35
CA ILE A 218 15.75 11.69 5.59
C ILE A 218 16.65 11.21 4.44
N ARG A 219 17.26 12.12 3.66
CA ARG A 219 18.15 11.74 2.53
C ARG A 219 19.56 11.35 2.95
N THR A 220 20.07 11.91 4.04
CA THR A 220 21.47 11.72 4.45
C THR A 220 21.65 10.38 5.18
N PRO A 221 22.50 9.47 4.68
CA PRO A 221 22.78 8.20 5.37
C PRO A 221 23.46 8.42 6.71
N SER A 222 23.05 7.65 7.72
CA SER A 222 23.61 7.70 9.07
C SER A 222 23.49 6.36 9.80
N GLN A 223 24.06 6.25 11.00
CA GLN A 223 23.93 5.03 11.84
C GLN A 223 22.46 4.67 12.12
N THR A 224 21.56 5.66 12.23
CA THR A 224 20.12 5.45 12.44
C THR A 224 19.33 5.38 11.14
N ASN A 225 19.87 5.95 10.05
CA ASN A 225 19.30 6.05 8.71
C ASN A 225 20.20 5.43 7.62
N ARG A 226 20.61 4.17 7.78
CA ARG A 226 21.49 3.47 6.81
C ARG A 226 20.91 3.44 5.39
N ARG A 227 21.77 3.23 4.39
CA ARG A 227 21.36 2.90 3.01
C ARG A 227 20.62 1.56 2.97
N ILE A 228 19.66 1.41 2.06
CA ILE A 228 18.96 0.14 1.79
C ILE A 228 19.23 -0.27 0.34
N SER A 229 18.93 0.64 -0.58
CA SER A 229 19.01 0.44 -2.03
C SER A 229 19.01 1.80 -2.69
N PHE A 230 19.97 2.14 -3.55
CA PHE A 230 20.08 3.48 -4.15
C PHE A 230 18.82 3.85 -4.96
N PRO A 231 18.16 5.00 -4.72
CA PRO A 231 18.61 6.14 -3.91
C PRO A 231 18.10 6.17 -2.44
N TYR A 232 17.36 5.16 -2.00
CA TYR A 232 16.67 5.14 -0.71
C TYR A 232 17.52 4.75 0.51
N THR A 233 17.45 5.62 1.52
CA THR A 233 17.80 5.34 2.92
C THR A 233 16.67 4.57 3.64
N LYS A 234 16.94 4.10 4.85
CA LYS A 234 15.95 3.44 5.73
C LYS A 234 14.68 4.28 5.90
N PHE A 235 14.79 5.59 6.09
CA PHE A 235 13.62 6.47 6.24
C PHE A 235 12.94 6.84 4.92
N MET A 236 13.39 6.34 3.77
CA MET A 236 12.65 6.38 2.48
C MET A 236 11.97 5.04 2.14
N ASN A 237 11.87 4.12 3.11
CA ASN A 237 11.24 2.80 2.96
C ASN A 237 10.04 2.66 3.92
N ALA A 238 9.05 1.83 3.54
CA ALA A 238 7.96 1.42 4.42
C ALA A 238 8.48 0.84 5.77
N ASN A 239 7.91 1.31 6.88
CA ASN A 239 8.25 0.83 8.21
C ASN A 239 7.37 -0.36 8.60
N MET A 240 7.84 -1.58 8.31
CA MET A 240 7.20 -2.82 8.73
C MET A 240 7.49 -3.22 10.19
N SER A 241 8.34 -2.48 10.90
CA SER A 241 8.67 -2.75 12.31
C SER A 241 7.68 -2.04 13.24
N VAL A 242 6.40 -2.39 13.08
CA VAL A 242 5.27 -1.82 13.84
C VAL A 242 4.39 -2.93 14.40
N ASN A 243 3.66 -2.65 15.48
CA ASN A 243 2.56 -3.49 15.95
C ASN A 243 1.27 -2.68 15.86
N MET A 244 0.50 -2.90 14.81
CA MET A 244 -0.67 -2.11 14.51
C MET A 244 -1.79 -2.99 14.00
N GLY A 245 -3.01 -2.72 14.46
CA GLY A 245 -4.24 -3.31 13.95
C GLY A 245 -5.32 -2.26 13.76
N ALA A 246 -6.26 -2.53 12.85
CA ALA A 246 -7.40 -1.66 12.61
C ALA A 246 -8.67 -2.49 12.41
N ALA A 247 -9.82 -1.85 12.58
CA ALA A 247 -11.11 -2.43 12.24
C ALA A 247 -12.07 -1.36 11.73
N LEU A 248 -12.96 -1.79 10.83
CA LEU A 248 -14.05 -1.03 10.25
C LEU A 248 -15.34 -1.82 10.42
N ILE A 249 -16.43 -1.15 10.79
CA ILE A 249 -17.79 -1.68 10.77
C ILE A 249 -18.54 -0.98 9.65
N MET A 250 -19.02 -1.76 8.68
CA MET A 250 -19.83 -1.28 7.57
C MET A 250 -21.21 -1.91 7.61
N CYS A 251 -22.25 -1.13 7.36
CA CYS A 251 -23.62 -1.63 7.29
C CYS A 251 -24.47 -0.84 6.27
N SER A 252 -25.70 -1.28 6.01
CA SER A 252 -26.66 -0.48 5.23
C SER A 252 -27.14 0.73 6.03
N ALA A 253 -27.46 1.84 5.36
CA ALA A 253 -28.06 3.02 5.99
C ALA A 253 -29.35 2.69 6.76
N PHE A 254 -30.13 1.72 6.27
CA PHE A 254 -31.27 1.15 7.00
C PHE A 254 -30.84 0.45 8.30
N LYS A 255 -29.83 -0.43 8.24
CA LYS A 255 -29.32 -1.14 9.42
C LYS A 255 -28.76 -0.15 10.45
N ALA A 256 -27.94 0.82 10.03
CA ALA A 256 -27.42 1.88 10.89
C ALA A 256 -28.54 2.61 11.63
N LYS A 257 -29.61 3.01 10.92
CA LYS A 257 -30.78 3.64 11.52
C LYS A 257 -31.54 2.71 12.48
N SER A 258 -31.71 1.44 12.14
CA SER A 258 -32.40 0.46 13.00
C SER A 258 -31.66 0.16 14.31
N LEU A 259 -30.32 0.31 14.29
CA LEU A 259 -29.45 0.16 15.46
C LEU A 259 -29.36 1.44 16.31
N GLY A 260 -29.96 2.54 15.86
CA GLY A 260 -29.88 3.84 16.53
C GLY A 260 -28.53 4.54 16.40
N ILE A 261 -27.67 4.14 15.44
CA ILE A 261 -26.35 4.73 15.23
C ILE A 261 -26.52 6.21 14.81
N PRO A 262 -25.97 7.18 15.56
CA PRO A 262 -26.06 8.60 15.24
C PRO A 262 -25.53 8.94 13.85
N LYS A 263 -26.20 9.85 13.11
CA LYS A 263 -25.88 10.13 11.70
C LYS A 263 -24.51 10.81 11.52
N ASP A 264 -24.03 11.55 12.52
CA ASP A 264 -22.67 12.11 12.59
C ASP A 264 -21.56 11.05 12.65
N ARG A 265 -21.91 9.76 12.88
CA ARG A 265 -20.97 8.64 12.75
C ARG A 265 -20.88 8.05 11.35
N TRP A 266 -21.75 8.44 10.42
CA TRP A 266 -21.84 7.79 9.12
C TRP A 266 -20.86 8.44 8.15
N VAL A 267 -19.99 7.62 7.55
CA VAL A 267 -19.13 8.01 6.43
C VAL A 267 -19.46 7.11 5.25
N TYR A 268 -19.65 7.71 4.09
CA TYR A 268 -20.16 7.05 2.90
C TYR A 268 -19.01 6.75 1.94
N PRO A 269 -18.76 5.48 1.57
CA PRO A 269 -18.09 5.16 0.31
C PRO A 269 -18.95 5.69 -0.84
N HIS A 270 -18.39 6.51 -1.72
CA HIS A 270 -19.10 7.09 -2.87
C HIS A 270 -18.93 6.23 -4.12
N ALA A 271 -17.69 5.86 -4.44
CA ALA A 271 -17.37 4.92 -5.50
C ALA A 271 -16.05 4.19 -5.19
N GLY A 272 -15.83 3.07 -5.87
CA GLY A 272 -14.57 2.36 -5.90
C GLY A 272 -14.20 1.95 -7.31
N VAL A 273 -12.92 2.03 -7.68
CA VAL A 273 -12.44 1.52 -8.98
C VAL A 273 -11.22 0.66 -8.76
N VAL A 274 -11.18 -0.48 -9.45
CA VAL A 274 -10.05 -1.42 -9.44
C VAL A 274 -9.47 -1.59 -10.84
N GLY A 275 -8.22 -2.00 -10.90
CA GLY A 275 -7.54 -2.36 -12.13
C GLY A 275 -6.09 -2.74 -11.84
N HIS A 276 -5.52 -3.62 -12.66
CA HIS A 276 -4.16 -4.08 -12.47
C HIS A 276 -3.29 -3.67 -13.67
N ASP A 277 -2.23 -2.90 -13.42
CA ASP A 277 -1.13 -2.66 -14.36
C ASP A 277 -0.52 -4.00 -14.84
N HIS A 278 0.39 -3.93 -15.82
CA HIS A 278 1.23 -5.07 -16.18
C HIS A 278 1.98 -5.66 -14.95
N PHE A 279 1.88 -6.98 -14.77
CA PHE A 279 2.09 -7.65 -13.48
C PHE A 279 3.49 -7.56 -12.85
N SER A 280 4.51 -7.13 -13.60
CA SER A 280 5.88 -7.04 -13.12
C SER A 280 6.68 -5.96 -13.85
N ALA A 281 7.80 -5.56 -13.24
CA ALA A 281 8.73 -4.60 -13.81
C ALA A 281 9.30 -5.06 -15.18
N SER A 282 9.34 -6.37 -15.41
CA SER A 282 9.77 -6.97 -16.68
C SER A 282 8.88 -6.64 -17.87
N VAL A 283 7.56 -6.55 -17.69
CA VAL A 283 6.59 -6.49 -18.79
C VAL A 283 5.79 -5.20 -18.90
N ARG A 284 5.85 -4.32 -17.90
CA ARG A 284 5.25 -2.98 -17.99
C ARG A 284 5.94 -2.13 -19.06
N ASP A 285 5.25 -1.16 -19.66
CA ASP A 285 5.86 -0.26 -20.64
C ASP A 285 7.08 0.46 -20.04
N ASN A 286 6.93 1.31 -19.02
CA ASN A 286 8.06 2.06 -18.47
C ASN A 286 8.06 2.08 -16.93
N PHE A 287 9.13 2.63 -16.37
CA PHE A 287 9.39 2.71 -14.92
C PHE A 287 8.99 4.06 -14.28
N TYR A 288 8.50 5.04 -15.05
CA TYR A 288 8.22 6.40 -14.54
C TYR A 288 6.75 6.81 -14.58
N SER A 289 5.85 5.90 -14.97
CA SER A 289 4.41 6.14 -15.07
C SER A 289 3.58 4.90 -14.73
N SER A 290 2.29 5.11 -14.46
CA SER A 290 1.28 4.07 -14.25
C SER A 290 -0.02 4.49 -14.94
N PRO A 291 -0.19 4.15 -16.23
CA PRO A 291 -1.44 4.37 -16.92
C PRO A 291 -2.65 3.68 -16.24
N GLY A 292 -2.43 2.56 -15.54
CA GLY A 292 -3.44 1.93 -14.70
C GLY A 292 -3.98 2.87 -13.60
N ILE A 293 -3.09 3.53 -12.84
CA ILE A 293 -3.51 4.54 -11.85
C ILE A 293 -4.28 5.68 -12.52
N ARG A 294 -3.83 6.15 -13.70
CA ARG A 294 -4.50 7.22 -14.45
C ARG A 294 -5.93 6.85 -14.87
N MET A 295 -6.12 5.66 -15.42
CA MET A 295 -7.44 5.15 -15.84
C MET A 295 -8.37 4.98 -14.64
N ILE A 296 -7.88 4.39 -13.55
CA ILE A 296 -8.63 4.21 -12.29
C ILE A 296 -9.01 5.56 -11.70
N GLY A 297 -8.06 6.50 -11.61
CA GLY A 297 -8.27 7.82 -11.04
C GLY A 297 -9.28 8.65 -11.82
N ARG A 298 -9.13 8.69 -13.15
CA ARG A 298 -10.11 9.31 -14.04
C ARG A 298 -11.50 8.69 -13.85
N ARG A 299 -11.61 7.37 -13.88
CA ARG A 299 -12.92 6.69 -13.79
C ARG A 299 -13.58 6.90 -12.43
N LEU A 300 -12.81 6.94 -11.35
CA LEU A 300 -13.30 7.19 -10.00
C LEU A 300 -13.86 8.61 -9.84
N LEU A 301 -13.23 9.60 -10.48
CA LEU A 301 -13.71 10.99 -10.54
C LEU A 301 -14.98 11.10 -11.40
N GLU A 302 -15.01 10.45 -12.57
CA GLU A 302 -16.21 10.36 -13.42
C GLU A 302 -17.41 9.75 -12.68
N LEU A 303 -17.21 8.67 -11.90
CA LEU A 303 -18.27 8.00 -11.14
C LEU A 303 -18.81 8.81 -9.95
N THR A 304 -18.12 9.88 -9.55
CA THR A 304 -18.48 10.72 -8.40
C THR A 304 -18.89 12.14 -8.80
N ASP A 305 -18.92 12.45 -10.11
CA ASP A 305 -19.10 13.81 -10.65
C ASP A 305 -18.10 14.83 -10.04
N MET A 306 -16.88 14.39 -9.72
CA MET A 306 -15.86 15.19 -9.02
C MET A 306 -14.66 15.57 -9.89
N THR A 307 -13.98 16.64 -9.49
CA THR A 307 -12.62 17.01 -9.93
C THR A 307 -11.58 16.77 -8.83
N VAL A 308 -10.30 16.78 -9.20
CA VAL A 308 -9.19 16.58 -8.26
C VAL A 308 -9.10 17.70 -7.21
N ASP A 309 -9.43 18.94 -7.61
CA ASP A 309 -9.38 20.12 -6.74
C ASP A 309 -10.48 20.12 -5.65
N GLU A 310 -11.47 19.23 -5.75
CA GLU A 310 -12.55 19.04 -4.76
C GLU A 310 -12.22 17.97 -3.70
N LEU A 311 -11.00 17.41 -3.71
CA LEU A 311 -10.52 16.47 -2.71
C LEU A 311 -9.89 17.22 -1.51
N ASP A 312 -10.57 17.22 -0.37
CA ASP A 312 -10.05 17.83 0.87
C ASP A 312 -8.93 17.02 1.53
N PHE A 313 -9.00 15.69 1.37
CA PHE A 313 -8.10 14.74 2.00
C PHE A 313 -7.63 13.72 0.98
N VAL A 314 -6.33 13.45 0.96
CA VAL A 314 -5.73 12.45 0.06
C VAL A 314 -4.83 11.54 0.89
N ASP A 315 -4.92 10.24 0.65
CA ASP A 315 -3.90 9.28 1.11
C ASP A 315 -3.45 8.38 -0.03
N LEU A 316 -2.28 8.73 -0.58
CA LEU A 316 -1.61 7.94 -1.60
C LEU A 316 -0.82 6.80 -0.96
N TYR A 317 -1.00 5.58 -1.47
CA TYR A 317 -0.25 4.42 -1.02
C TYR A 317 1.26 4.63 -1.16
N SER A 318 1.97 4.59 -0.05
CA SER A 318 3.27 5.25 0.11
C SER A 318 4.35 4.31 0.65
N CYS A 319 4.47 3.12 0.06
CA CYS A 319 5.50 2.15 0.45
C CYS A 319 6.93 2.66 0.15
N PHE A 320 7.06 3.50 -0.88
CA PHE A 320 8.27 4.20 -1.30
C PHE A 320 7.90 5.54 -1.93
N PRO A 321 8.79 6.55 -1.93
CA PRO A 321 8.53 7.84 -2.56
C PRO A 321 8.16 7.76 -4.05
N SER A 322 8.77 6.88 -4.85
CA SER A 322 8.43 6.69 -6.26
C SER A 322 6.98 6.25 -6.50
N ALA A 323 6.36 5.52 -5.57
CA ALA A 323 4.94 5.18 -5.65
C ALA A 323 4.05 6.43 -5.52
N VAL A 324 4.42 7.33 -4.61
CA VAL A 324 3.71 8.61 -4.38
C VAL A 324 3.93 9.57 -5.54
N GLN A 325 5.16 9.69 -6.06
CA GLN A 325 5.47 10.53 -7.23
C GLN A 325 4.65 10.10 -8.45
N ILE A 326 4.61 8.80 -8.76
CA ILE A 326 3.81 8.28 -9.87
C ILE A 326 2.32 8.50 -9.61
N ALA A 327 1.80 8.15 -8.43
CA ALA A 327 0.39 8.33 -8.14
C ALA A 327 -0.03 9.81 -8.18
N ALA A 328 0.78 10.73 -7.66
CA ALA A 328 0.52 12.16 -7.71
C ALA A 328 0.51 12.69 -9.15
N MET A 329 1.50 12.31 -9.97
CA MET A 329 1.57 12.66 -11.39
C MET A 329 0.34 12.17 -12.16
N GLU A 330 -0.08 10.92 -11.95
CA GLU A 330 -1.19 10.30 -12.69
C GLU A 330 -2.58 10.82 -12.26
N TYR A 331 -2.69 11.36 -11.04
CA TYR A 331 -3.87 12.10 -10.58
C TYR A 331 -3.79 13.62 -10.85
N GLY A 332 -2.63 14.17 -11.25
CA GLY A 332 -2.43 15.62 -11.39
C GLY A 332 -2.31 16.38 -10.06
N LEU A 333 -1.96 15.71 -8.97
CA LEU A 333 -1.79 16.31 -7.63
C LEU A 333 -0.41 16.96 -7.47
N ASP A 334 -0.34 18.13 -6.80
CA ASP A 334 0.94 18.76 -6.45
C ASP A 334 1.63 17.99 -5.30
N GLU A 335 2.87 17.56 -5.52
CA GLU A 335 3.74 16.95 -4.49
C GLU A 335 3.94 17.84 -3.26
N LYS A 336 3.68 19.15 -3.34
CA LYS A 336 3.77 20.11 -2.23
C LYS A 336 2.58 20.05 -1.27
N SER A 337 1.47 19.44 -1.66
CA SER A 337 0.27 19.27 -0.84
C SER A 337 0.41 18.13 0.18
N ASP A 338 -0.52 18.05 1.14
CA ASP A 338 -0.68 16.89 2.03
C ASP A 338 -1.24 15.69 1.22
N LEU A 339 -0.37 14.81 0.72
CA LEU A 339 -0.73 13.61 -0.04
C LEU A 339 -0.92 12.36 0.84
N THR A 340 -1.05 12.55 2.15
CA THR A 340 -1.37 11.52 3.14
C THR A 340 -2.21 12.11 4.27
N VAL A 341 -3.08 11.29 4.86
CA VAL A 341 -3.77 11.59 6.13
C VAL A 341 -3.13 10.88 7.32
N THR A 342 -2.31 9.86 7.06
CA THR A 342 -1.67 9.02 8.07
C THR A 342 -0.20 9.37 8.35
N GLY A 343 0.47 10.00 7.39
CA GLY A 343 1.92 10.14 7.35
C GLY A 343 2.64 8.99 6.65
N GLY A 344 1.92 8.20 5.85
CA GLY A 344 2.44 7.13 5.01
C GLY A 344 3.01 5.91 5.72
N LEU A 345 3.39 4.89 4.93
CA LEU A 345 3.91 3.63 5.48
C LEU A 345 5.24 3.79 6.25
N THR A 346 6.01 4.87 6.03
CA THR A 346 7.23 5.13 6.81
C THR A 346 6.91 5.68 8.20
N PHE A 347 6.17 6.78 8.30
CA PHE A 347 6.03 7.54 9.54
C PHE A 347 4.73 7.24 10.28
N GLY A 348 3.60 7.18 9.55
CA GLY A 348 2.35 6.62 10.06
C GLY A 348 2.52 5.17 10.54
N GLY A 349 3.36 4.41 9.82
CA GLY A 349 3.67 3.02 10.09
C GLY A 349 3.03 2.11 9.04
N GLY A 350 3.76 1.08 8.61
CA GLY A 350 3.36 0.20 7.51
C GLY A 350 3.13 -1.23 7.98
N PRO A 351 1.97 -1.57 8.57
CA PRO A 351 1.63 -2.94 8.97
C PRO A 351 1.33 -3.82 7.73
N LEU A 352 2.38 -4.07 6.94
CA LEU A 352 2.38 -4.81 5.67
C LEU A 352 1.15 -4.47 4.81
N ASN A 353 0.18 -5.37 4.73
CA ASN A 353 -1.00 -5.21 3.90
C ASN A 353 -2.02 -4.27 4.56
N ASN A 354 -2.10 -4.21 5.89
CA ASN A 354 -3.17 -3.53 6.62
C ASN A 354 -3.09 -1.99 6.62
N TYR A 355 -2.06 -1.38 6.02
CA TYR A 355 -1.87 0.08 6.04
C TYR A 355 -3.12 0.85 5.58
N VAL A 356 -3.76 0.44 4.50
CA VAL A 356 -4.91 1.17 3.94
C VAL A 356 -6.13 1.14 4.87
N MET A 357 -6.25 0.15 5.76
CA MET A 357 -7.30 0.17 6.78
C MET A 357 -7.09 1.27 7.82
N HIS A 358 -5.84 1.57 8.18
CA HIS A 358 -5.50 2.74 9.01
C HIS A 358 -5.77 4.06 8.28
N SER A 359 -5.50 4.09 6.97
CA SER A 359 -5.81 5.23 6.10
C SER A 359 -7.31 5.53 6.04
N VAL A 360 -8.14 4.50 5.81
CA VAL A 360 -9.61 4.64 5.85
C VAL A 360 -10.11 4.98 7.26
N ALA A 361 -9.56 4.38 8.32
CA ALA A 361 -9.95 4.71 9.69
C ALA A 361 -9.66 6.19 10.04
N ARG A 362 -8.46 6.69 9.69
CA ARG A 362 -8.10 8.10 9.89
C ARG A 362 -8.94 9.04 9.01
N THR A 363 -9.31 8.61 7.81
CA THR A 363 -10.23 9.33 6.92
C THR A 363 -11.63 9.42 7.49
N VAL A 364 -12.13 8.36 8.13
CA VAL A 364 -13.42 8.38 8.84
C VAL A 364 -13.42 9.39 9.99
N GLU A 365 -12.33 9.49 10.76
CA GLU A 365 -12.15 10.52 11.79
C GLU A 365 -12.24 11.93 11.17
N LEU A 366 -11.43 12.21 10.15
CA LEU A 366 -11.33 13.53 9.50
C LEU A 366 -12.61 13.98 8.78
N LEU A 367 -13.31 13.07 8.09
CA LEU A 367 -14.57 13.40 7.41
C LEU A 367 -15.70 13.72 8.40
N ARG A 368 -15.71 13.08 9.58
CA ARG A 368 -16.67 13.41 10.63
C ARG A 368 -16.39 14.79 11.24
N GLU A 369 -15.11 15.14 11.42
CA GLU A 369 -14.67 16.46 11.86
C GLU A 369 -14.99 17.57 10.83
N LYS A 370 -14.83 17.28 9.52
CA LYS A 370 -15.09 18.21 8.41
C LYS A 370 -16.29 17.75 7.57
N GLN A 371 -17.49 18.10 8.01
CA GLN A 371 -18.73 17.84 7.27
C GLN A 371 -18.70 18.47 5.86
N GLY A 372 -19.21 17.75 4.86
CA GLY A 372 -19.18 18.17 3.46
C GLY A 372 -17.89 17.80 2.72
N ALA A 373 -16.82 17.43 3.43
CA ALA A 373 -15.54 17.09 2.82
C ALA A 373 -15.57 15.78 2.00
N ARG A 374 -14.57 15.64 1.13
CA ARG A 374 -14.33 14.43 0.31
C ARG A 374 -12.89 13.96 0.45
N ALA A 375 -12.70 12.64 0.40
CA ALA A 375 -11.40 12.02 0.58
C ALA A 375 -11.10 10.95 -0.47
N LEU A 376 -9.89 10.99 -1.04
CA LEU A 376 -9.36 9.96 -1.94
C LEU A 376 -8.41 9.03 -1.17
N ILE A 377 -8.64 7.73 -1.25
CA ILE A 377 -7.73 6.69 -0.75
C ILE A 377 -7.27 5.82 -1.91
N THR A 378 -5.95 5.67 -2.06
CA THR A 378 -5.36 4.72 -3.02
C THR A 378 -4.74 3.53 -2.30
N ALA A 379 -4.89 2.34 -2.89
CA ALA A 379 -4.36 1.10 -2.36
C ALA A 379 -3.62 0.34 -3.47
N ASN A 380 -2.32 0.11 -3.27
CA ASN A 380 -1.45 -0.58 -4.23
C ASN A 380 -0.89 -1.89 -3.64
N GLY A 381 -0.80 -2.92 -4.48
CA GLY A 381 -0.22 -4.22 -4.14
C GLY A 381 0.77 -4.69 -5.20
N GLY A 382 1.86 -5.31 -4.76
CA GLY A 382 2.99 -5.67 -5.61
C GLY A 382 3.85 -4.46 -5.99
N ASN A 383 4.37 -4.46 -7.22
CA ASN A 383 5.32 -3.47 -7.72
C ASN A 383 4.62 -2.50 -8.69
N LEU A 384 3.82 -1.57 -8.17
CA LEU A 384 2.86 -0.76 -8.95
C LEU A 384 2.06 -1.64 -9.91
N TYR A 385 1.41 -2.67 -9.36
CA TYR A 385 0.69 -3.69 -10.11
C TYR A 385 -0.81 -3.60 -9.83
N LYS A 386 -1.26 -4.05 -8.64
CA LYS A 386 -2.69 -4.14 -8.34
C LYS A 386 -3.15 -2.85 -7.67
N HIS A 387 -4.08 -2.15 -8.27
CA HIS A 387 -4.60 -0.89 -7.77
C HIS A 387 -6.09 -1.03 -7.42
N ALA A 388 -6.48 -0.49 -6.29
CA ALA A 388 -7.88 -0.39 -5.86
C ALA A 388 -8.06 0.92 -5.11
N HIS A 389 -8.81 1.85 -5.66
CA HIS A 389 -8.98 3.20 -5.11
C HIS A 389 -10.45 3.45 -4.73
N GLY A 390 -10.70 4.41 -3.84
CA GLY A 390 -12.05 4.77 -3.42
C GLY A 390 -12.16 6.23 -2.99
N ILE A 391 -13.34 6.82 -3.23
CA ILE A 391 -13.71 8.14 -2.72
C ILE A 391 -14.70 7.97 -1.57
N TYR A 392 -14.53 8.79 -0.53
CA TYR A 392 -15.34 8.81 0.68
C TYR A 392 -15.84 10.21 0.99
N GLY A 393 -17.03 10.33 1.58
CA GLY A 393 -17.57 11.60 2.05
C GLY A 393 -18.35 11.46 3.36
N SER A 394 -18.45 12.55 4.12
CA SER A 394 -19.34 12.63 5.31
C SER A 394 -20.82 12.81 4.95
N GLU A 395 -21.11 13.13 3.69
CA GLU A 395 -22.47 13.24 3.16
C GLU A 395 -22.81 12.04 2.27
N ALA A 396 -24.11 11.76 2.17
CA ALA A 396 -24.61 10.73 1.26
C ALA A 396 -24.30 11.11 -0.20
N PRO A 397 -23.83 10.16 -1.03
CA PRO A 397 -23.60 10.42 -2.45
C PRO A 397 -24.89 10.77 -3.19
N SER A 398 -24.75 11.49 -4.31
CA SER A 398 -25.82 11.80 -5.27
C SER A 398 -26.38 10.53 -5.93
N HIS A 399 -25.50 9.58 -6.22
CA HIS A 399 -25.79 8.28 -6.82
C HIS A 399 -25.60 7.14 -5.82
N ASP A 400 -26.08 5.94 -6.12
CA ASP A 400 -25.77 4.77 -5.31
C ASP A 400 -24.31 4.30 -5.53
N PHE A 401 -23.69 3.76 -4.48
CA PHE A 401 -22.29 3.32 -4.51
C PHE A 401 -22.04 2.35 -5.68
N THR A 402 -21.03 2.64 -6.49
CA THR A 402 -20.64 1.79 -7.61
C THR A 402 -19.20 1.31 -7.44
N VAL A 403 -18.95 0.04 -7.75
CA VAL A 403 -17.61 -0.49 -7.96
C VAL A 403 -17.43 -0.87 -9.43
N GLU A 404 -16.38 -0.35 -10.07
CA GLU A 404 -16.02 -0.71 -11.44
C GLU A 404 -14.61 -1.28 -11.55
N ASN A 405 -14.35 -2.00 -12.65
CA ASN A 405 -13.06 -2.57 -13.00
C ASN A 405 -12.67 -2.13 -14.41
N VAL A 406 -11.55 -1.42 -14.54
CA VAL A 406 -11.03 -0.90 -15.82
C VAL A 406 -9.99 -1.82 -16.46
N GLN A 407 -9.98 -3.12 -16.11
CA GLN A 407 -8.97 -4.07 -16.57
C GLN A 407 -8.90 -4.17 -18.09
N ASP A 408 -10.02 -4.19 -18.81
CA ASP A 408 -10.05 -4.35 -20.27
C ASP A 408 -9.33 -3.18 -20.98
N ASP A 409 -9.44 -1.96 -20.45
CA ASP A 409 -8.72 -0.79 -20.96
C ASP A 409 -7.22 -0.85 -20.64
N ILE A 410 -6.85 -1.41 -19.49
CA ILE A 410 -5.44 -1.58 -19.08
C ILE A 410 -4.77 -2.70 -19.88
N ASP A 411 -5.46 -3.82 -20.12
CA ASP A 411 -4.96 -4.97 -20.90
C ASP A 411 -4.74 -4.62 -22.39
N ALA A 412 -5.40 -3.55 -22.87
CA ALA A 412 -5.19 -3.00 -24.22
C ALA A 412 -3.95 -2.09 -24.35
N LEU A 413 -3.26 -1.78 -23.24
CA LEU A 413 -2.08 -0.91 -23.25
C LEU A 413 -0.81 -1.63 -23.75
N PRO A 414 0.20 -0.88 -24.22
CA PRO A 414 1.51 -1.45 -24.56
C PRO A 414 2.16 -2.19 -23.38
N SER A 415 2.61 -3.41 -23.63
CA SER A 415 3.52 -4.19 -22.77
C SER A 415 4.87 -4.37 -23.44
N ARG A 416 5.91 -4.65 -22.66
CA ARG A 416 7.21 -5.08 -23.18
C ARG A 416 7.37 -6.59 -23.08
N GLN A 417 8.03 -7.18 -24.07
CA GLN A 417 8.59 -8.51 -23.95
C GLN A 417 9.85 -8.46 -23.09
N CYS A 418 10.07 -9.48 -22.26
CA CYS A 418 11.30 -9.66 -21.50
C CYS A 418 12.05 -10.89 -22.01
N LEU A 419 13.38 -10.80 -22.15
CA LEU A 419 14.26 -11.89 -22.52
C LEU A 419 14.87 -12.54 -21.27
N ALA A 420 14.92 -13.88 -21.26
CA ALA A 420 15.57 -14.65 -20.18
C ALA A 420 17.09 -14.43 -20.16
N LYS A 421 17.69 -14.23 -21.34
CA LYS A 421 19.11 -14.01 -21.58
C LYS A 421 19.27 -13.13 -22.82
N PHE A 422 20.26 -12.25 -22.81
CA PHE A 422 20.67 -11.45 -23.95
C PHE A 422 22.19 -11.23 -23.89
N VAL A 423 22.83 -11.13 -25.05
CA VAL A 423 24.25 -10.77 -25.22
C VAL A 423 24.32 -9.84 -26.41
N GLY A 424 24.96 -8.68 -26.25
CA GLY A 424 24.98 -7.62 -27.26
C GLY A 424 24.74 -6.23 -26.67
N ASN A 425 24.51 -5.26 -27.55
CA ASN A 425 24.32 -3.86 -27.16
C ASN A 425 22.89 -3.61 -26.65
N ALA A 426 22.78 -2.82 -25.59
CA ALA A 426 21.53 -2.40 -24.99
C ALA A 426 21.67 -0.99 -24.38
N ILE A 427 20.55 -0.39 -23.97
CA ILE A 427 20.48 0.86 -23.20
C ILE A 427 19.98 0.53 -21.79
N ILE A 428 20.60 1.09 -20.74
CA ILE A 428 20.06 0.99 -19.37
C ILE A 428 18.77 1.80 -19.32
N GLU A 429 17.65 1.15 -19.00
CA GLU A 429 16.36 1.80 -18.79
C GLU A 429 16.23 2.32 -17.35
N SER A 430 16.64 1.50 -16.37
CA SER A 430 16.78 1.90 -14.97
C SER A 430 17.66 0.93 -14.18
N TYR A 431 18.06 1.33 -12.98
CA TYR A 431 18.99 0.60 -12.12
C TYR A 431 18.72 0.84 -10.63
N THR A 432 19.31 0.00 -9.79
CA THR A 432 19.47 0.21 -8.34
C THR A 432 20.75 -0.47 -7.86
N VAL A 433 21.29 -0.01 -6.74
CA VAL A 433 22.45 -0.63 -6.05
C VAL A 433 22.01 -1.04 -4.65
N MET A 434 22.15 -2.32 -4.31
CA MET A 434 21.76 -2.87 -3.00
C MET A 434 22.91 -2.78 -1.99
N PHE A 435 22.59 -2.50 -0.73
CA PHE A 435 23.58 -2.29 0.34
C PHE A 435 23.52 -3.33 1.46
N SER A 436 24.69 -3.67 2.02
CA SER A 436 24.84 -4.39 3.28
C SER A 436 25.64 -3.53 4.26
N GLY A 437 24.95 -2.81 5.14
CA GLY A 437 25.58 -1.71 5.87
C GLY A 437 25.72 -0.50 4.94
N ASP A 438 26.94 -0.01 4.75
CA ASP A 438 27.25 1.03 3.75
C ASP A 438 27.92 0.47 2.49
N ASP A 439 28.24 -0.82 2.45
CA ASP A 439 28.91 -1.47 1.31
C ASP A 439 27.93 -1.82 0.17
N PRO A 440 28.18 -1.40 -1.08
CA PRO A 440 27.49 -1.91 -2.26
C PRO A 440 27.70 -3.43 -2.43
N THR A 441 26.64 -4.16 -2.76
CA THR A 441 26.67 -5.65 -2.84
C THR A 441 26.25 -6.22 -4.19
N VAL A 442 25.30 -5.56 -4.87
CA VAL A 442 24.89 -5.89 -6.23
C VAL A 442 24.20 -4.67 -6.85
N GLY A 443 24.58 -4.33 -8.08
CA GLY A 443 23.81 -3.47 -8.96
C GLY A 443 22.83 -4.31 -9.77
N HIS A 444 21.54 -3.98 -9.73
CA HIS A 444 20.52 -4.58 -10.60
C HIS A 444 20.17 -3.58 -11.71
N LEU A 445 20.14 -4.02 -12.97
CA LEU A 445 19.83 -3.19 -14.13
C LEU A 445 18.70 -3.79 -14.97
N ALA A 446 17.73 -2.96 -15.32
CA ALA A 446 16.82 -3.19 -16.44
C ALA A 446 17.42 -2.55 -17.69
N CYS A 447 17.63 -3.34 -18.75
CA CYS A 447 18.18 -2.86 -20.02
C CYS A 447 17.20 -3.12 -21.16
N ARG A 448 17.07 -2.19 -22.11
CA ARG A 448 16.30 -2.34 -23.36
C ARG A 448 17.24 -2.62 -24.53
N THR A 449 16.94 -3.65 -25.31
CA THR A 449 17.67 -4.02 -26.54
C THR A 449 17.27 -3.12 -27.71
N GLY A 450 17.93 -3.28 -28.87
CA GLY A 450 17.53 -2.58 -30.10
C GLY A 450 16.14 -2.94 -30.63
N ASP A 451 15.59 -4.10 -30.24
CA ASP A 451 14.28 -4.60 -30.72
C ASP A 451 13.11 -4.24 -29.80
N ASP A 452 13.30 -3.37 -28.81
CA ASP A 452 12.24 -2.94 -27.91
C ASP A 452 12.01 -3.93 -26.73
N THR A 453 12.94 -4.86 -26.48
CA THR A 453 12.77 -5.93 -25.49
C THR A 453 13.60 -5.67 -24.24
N ARG A 454 13.05 -5.98 -23.06
CA ARG A 454 13.73 -5.82 -21.78
C ARG A 454 14.58 -7.03 -21.43
N THR A 455 15.72 -6.83 -20.79
CA THR A 455 16.54 -7.89 -20.20
C THR A 455 17.07 -7.42 -18.85
N TRP A 456 17.31 -8.36 -17.94
CA TRP A 456 17.86 -8.08 -16.62
C TRP A 456 19.32 -8.49 -16.55
N VAL A 457 20.16 -7.60 -16.03
CA VAL A 457 21.59 -7.86 -15.79
C VAL A 457 21.96 -7.38 -14.40
N ASN A 458 22.77 -8.17 -13.72
CA ASN A 458 23.41 -7.77 -12.47
C ASN A 458 24.86 -7.35 -12.70
N THR A 459 25.41 -6.57 -11.77
CA THR A 459 26.85 -6.33 -11.65
C THR A 459 27.28 -6.41 -10.19
N GLN A 460 28.50 -6.90 -9.96
CA GLN A 460 29.20 -6.83 -8.68
C GLN A 460 30.54 -6.10 -8.80
N ASP A 461 30.77 -5.44 -9.95
CA ASP A 461 31.90 -4.55 -10.18
C ASP A 461 31.77 -3.31 -9.27
N SER A 462 32.76 -3.11 -8.41
CA SER A 462 32.76 -2.01 -7.42
C SER A 462 32.76 -0.64 -8.07
N ASP A 463 33.42 -0.48 -9.20
CA ASP A 463 33.66 0.82 -9.82
C ASP A 463 32.40 1.25 -10.56
N ILE A 464 31.75 0.29 -11.25
CA ILE A 464 30.41 0.48 -11.82
C ILE A 464 29.37 0.78 -10.73
N MET A 465 29.35 0.01 -9.63
CA MET A 465 28.38 0.23 -8.54
C MET A 465 28.59 1.57 -7.83
N ASN A 466 29.83 2.03 -7.64
CA ASN A 466 30.10 3.34 -7.04
C ASN A 466 29.76 4.49 -7.98
N ALA A 467 30.07 4.38 -9.28
CA ALA A 467 29.68 5.37 -10.29
C ALA A 467 28.16 5.55 -10.39
N MET A 468 27.39 4.45 -10.28
CA MET A 468 25.91 4.49 -10.24
C MET A 468 25.33 5.38 -9.11
N LEU A 469 26.08 5.61 -8.02
CA LEU A 469 25.61 6.42 -6.88
C LEU A 469 25.75 7.93 -7.10
N VAL A 470 26.59 8.34 -8.05
CA VAL A 470 26.99 9.75 -8.25
C VAL A 470 26.85 10.24 -9.70
N GLU A 471 26.63 9.33 -10.65
CA GLU A 471 26.41 9.64 -12.05
C GLU A 471 25.07 9.07 -12.55
N GLU A 472 24.45 9.73 -13.53
CA GLU A 472 23.27 9.18 -14.22
C GLU A 472 23.64 7.96 -15.07
N PHE A 473 23.04 6.81 -14.79
CA PHE A 473 23.18 5.57 -15.57
C PHE A 473 21.96 5.26 -16.45
N CYS A 474 20.77 5.80 -16.17
CA CYS A 474 19.63 5.67 -17.07
C CYS A 474 19.96 6.33 -18.42
N GLY A 475 19.60 5.67 -19.52
CA GLY A 475 19.95 6.10 -20.88
C GLY A 475 21.37 5.76 -21.34
N ARG A 476 22.26 5.22 -20.48
CA ARG A 476 23.63 4.86 -20.91
C ARG A 476 23.64 3.63 -21.83
N PRO A 477 24.46 3.63 -22.89
CA PRO A 477 24.72 2.45 -23.69
C PRO A 477 25.60 1.45 -22.93
N VAL A 478 25.28 0.16 -23.07
CA VAL A 478 26.03 -0.96 -22.49
C VAL A 478 26.21 -2.09 -23.51
N HIS A 479 27.29 -2.85 -23.36
CA HIS A 479 27.44 -4.16 -23.98
C HIS A 479 27.28 -5.24 -22.91
N ILE A 480 26.21 -6.03 -23.02
CA ILE A 480 25.92 -7.14 -22.11
C ILE A 480 26.66 -8.38 -22.61
N LYS A 481 27.47 -9.00 -21.74
CA LYS A 481 28.23 -10.22 -22.04
C LYS A 481 27.61 -11.46 -21.42
N GLY A 482 26.82 -11.29 -20.36
CA GLY A 482 26.11 -12.36 -19.67
C GLY A 482 25.17 -11.83 -18.59
N PRO A 483 24.48 -12.71 -17.84
CA PRO A 483 23.48 -12.31 -16.84
C PRO A 483 24.05 -11.48 -15.67
N ASN A 484 25.36 -11.59 -15.40
CA ASN A 484 26.06 -10.89 -14.32
C ASN A 484 27.27 -10.07 -14.82
N GLU A 485 27.37 -9.81 -16.13
CA GLU A 485 28.52 -9.09 -16.72
C GLU A 485 28.09 -8.16 -17.86
N LEU A 486 28.46 -6.89 -17.73
CA LEU A 486 28.29 -5.84 -18.74
C LEU A 486 29.54 -4.97 -18.84
N THR A 487 29.62 -4.17 -19.89
CA THR A 487 30.56 -3.06 -20.01
C THR A 487 29.79 -1.80 -20.39
N VAL A 488 29.95 -0.73 -19.61
CA VAL A 488 29.37 0.58 -19.95
C VAL A 488 30.14 1.15 -21.12
N LEU A 489 29.43 1.60 -22.14
CA LEU A 489 30.02 2.18 -23.34
C LEU A 489 30.12 3.71 -23.17
N SER A 490 31.19 4.27 -23.74
CA SER A 490 31.51 5.72 -23.72
C SER A 490 30.64 6.53 -24.68
#